data_AF-S0PFR3-F1
#
_entry.id   AF-S0PFR3-F1
#
_cell.length_a   1.000
_cell.length_b   1.000
_cell.length_c   1.000
_cell.angle_alpha   90.00
_cell.angle_beta   90.00
_cell.angle_gamma   90.00
#
_symmetry.space_group_name_H-M   'P 1'
#
loop_
_entity.id
_entity.type
_entity.pdbx_description
1 polymer ?
#
loop_
_entity_poly.entity_id
_entity_poly.type
_entity_poly.pdbx_seq_one_letter_code
_entity_poly.pdbx_strand_id
1 'polypeptide(L)'
;MIEQFSHSTRAMLAEVKGQEYYVYLLVDPRTNQPFYIGKGKGNRVFAHKQAALTRLKEMDALDDEETKQTLKIQTINEILAADLTVSSYIVSYGLTQAQAFASENALINYIKLVQGIELTNIVNGHGTRAMLVEELEEQFGYQPLDLKEIATDELILAVKVKDAFQLSKDESKEYSIYAGSRDDMNLKSRTLGNWVIGKDKIDKIRYILAINTGADNAVVAAYEVSKEYSESEKQSNGLTRYAFQALSSREETLKKLAVYKRSLPQLTFGSGSSVCYINKNKR
;
A
#
# COMPACT_ATOMS: atom_id res chain seq x y z
N MET A 1 -20.25 36.37 -16.42
CA MET A 1 -19.46 35.29 -15.76
C MET A 1 -19.82 33.97 -16.40
N ILE A 2 -18.88 33.04 -16.56
CA ILE A 2 -19.14 31.74 -17.22
C ILE A 2 -19.71 30.77 -16.17
N GLU A 3 -20.86 30.17 -16.45
CA GLU A 3 -21.54 29.20 -15.56
C GLU A 3 -21.46 27.76 -16.07
N GLN A 4 -21.00 27.59 -17.30
CA GLN A 4 -20.76 26.30 -17.92
C GLN A 4 -19.79 26.49 -19.08
N PHE A 5 -19.05 25.42 -19.41
CA PHE A 5 -18.26 25.41 -20.63
C PHE A 5 -19.17 25.50 -21.85
N SER A 6 -18.68 26.15 -22.92
CA SER A 6 -19.35 26.14 -24.22
C SER A 6 -19.41 24.73 -24.81
N HIS A 7 -20.25 24.51 -25.83
CA HIS A 7 -20.29 23.22 -26.51
C HIS A 7 -18.93 22.84 -27.10
N SER A 8 -18.23 23.78 -27.76
CA SER A 8 -16.90 23.54 -28.35
C SER A 8 -15.85 23.21 -27.29
N THR A 9 -15.86 23.90 -26.14
CA THR A 9 -14.96 23.59 -25.03
C THR A 9 -15.24 22.19 -24.46
N ARG A 10 -16.51 21.79 -24.30
CA ARG A 10 -16.84 20.44 -23.82
C ARG A 10 -16.44 19.37 -24.82
N ALA A 11 -16.62 19.61 -26.11
CA ALA A 11 -16.20 18.70 -27.16
C ALA A 11 -14.66 18.51 -27.12
N MET A 12 -13.90 19.61 -26.97
CA MET A 12 -12.45 19.55 -26.81
C MET A 12 -12.03 18.77 -25.55
N LEU A 13 -12.63 19.08 -24.39
CA LEU A 13 -12.31 18.39 -23.13
C LEU A 13 -12.68 16.89 -23.15
N ALA A 14 -13.52 16.46 -24.08
CA ALA A 14 -13.94 15.07 -24.25
C ALA A 14 -13.51 14.48 -25.61
N GLU A 15 -12.55 15.11 -26.30
CA GLU A 15 -12.11 14.70 -27.64
C GLU A 15 -11.54 13.28 -27.63
N VAL A 16 -10.72 12.97 -26.62
CA VAL A 16 -10.12 11.65 -26.42
C VAL A 16 -10.96 10.83 -25.46
N LYS A 17 -11.58 9.77 -25.97
CA LYS A 17 -12.40 8.84 -25.18
C LYS A 17 -11.57 8.21 -24.06
N GLY A 18 -12.09 8.26 -22.84
CA GLY A 18 -11.40 7.79 -21.63
C GLY A 18 -10.42 8.80 -21.03
N GLN A 19 -10.26 9.98 -21.62
CA GLN A 19 -9.43 11.08 -21.12
C GLN A 19 -10.24 12.37 -20.86
N GLU A 20 -11.52 12.23 -20.51
CA GLU A 20 -12.44 13.36 -20.37
C GLU A 20 -12.33 14.08 -19.01
N TYR A 21 -11.40 13.65 -18.15
CA TYR A 21 -11.23 14.21 -16.82
C TYR A 21 -10.23 15.37 -16.80
N TYR A 22 -10.44 16.25 -15.84
CA TYR A 22 -9.56 17.36 -15.50
C TYR A 22 -9.46 17.51 -13.98
N VAL A 23 -8.42 18.21 -13.53
CA VAL A 23 -8.26 18.67 -12.14
C VAL A 23 -8.39 20.19 -12.11
N TYR A 24 -9.07 20.72 -11.10
CA TYR A 24 -9.37 22.13 -10.94
C TYR A 24 -9.18 22.62 -9.51
N LEU A 25 -9.00 23.93 -9.37
CA LEU A 25 -8.93 24.65 -8.10
C LEU A 25 -10.08 25.66 -8.01
N LEU A 26 -10.61 25.85 -6.80
CA LEU A 26 -11.38 27.03 -6.44
C LEU A 26 -10.51 27.91 -5.54
N VAL A 27 -10.42 29.19 -5.88
CA VAL A 27 -9.53 30.16 -5.26
C VAL A 27 -10.35 31.30 -4.69
N ASP A 28 -10.04 31.68 -3.45
CA ASP A 28 -10.60 32.87 -2.82
C ASP A 28 -9.88 34.11 -3.40
N PRO A 29 -10.57 34.99 -4.14
CA PRO A 29 -9.95 36.15 -4.76
C PRO A 29 -9.42 37.18 -3.75
N ARG A 30 -9.84 37.12 -2.48
CA ARG A 30 -9.40 38.03 -1.42
C ARG A 30 -7.97 37.73 -0.95
N THR A 31 -7.62 36.44 -0.92
CA THR A 31 -6.33 35.94 -0.43
C THR A 31 -5.46 35.38 -1.55
N ASN A 32 -6.04 35.16 -2.72
CA ASN A 32 -5.44 34.44 -3.85
C ASN A 32 -4.97 33.03 -3.48
N GLN A 33 -5.63 32.41 -2.49
CA GLN A 33 -5.31 31.05 -2.02
C GLN A 33 -6.36 30.04 -2.48
N PRO A 34 -5.95 28.82 -2.87
CA PRO A 34 -6.87 27.74 -3.14
C PRO A 34 -7.52 27.26 -1.84
N PHE A 35 -8.84 27.18 -1.81
CA PHE A 35 -9.58 26.59 -0.67
C PHE A 35 -10.16 25.21 -1.02
N TYR A 36 -10.22 24.86 -2.30
CA TYR A 36 -10.73 23.56 -2.75
C TYR A 36 -10.00 23.06 -4.00
N ILE A 37 -9.72 21.75 -4.03
CA ILE A 37 -9.17 21.04 -5.18
C ILE A 37 -10.15 19.95 -5.57
N GLY A 38 -10.44 19.79 -6.85
CA GLY A 38 -11.31 18.72 -7.29
C GLY A 38 -10.91 18.17 -8.64
N LYS A 39 -11.34 16.94 -8.91
CA LYS A 39 -11.38 16.40 -10.28
C LYS A 39 -12.80 16.33 -10.83
N GLY A 40 -12.91 16.38 -12.16
CA GLY A 40 -14.19 16.43 -12.84
C GLY A 40 -14.15 16.17 -14.33
N LYS A 41 -15.33 16.11 -14.94
CA LYS A 41 -15.56 16.10 -16.38
C LYS A 41 -16.75 17.01 -16.70
N GLY A 42 -16.87 17.47 -17.94
CA GLY A 42 -17.93 18.40 -18.34
C GLY A 42 -17.96 19.64 -17.45
N ASN A 43 -19.13 20.03 -16.95
CA ASN A 43 -19.32 21.26 -16.17
C ASN A 43 -19.11 21.14 -14.65
N ARG A 44 -18.49 20.05 -14.16
CA ARG A 44 -18.38 19.80 -12.70
C ARG A 44 -17.75 20.95 -11.92
N VAL A 45 -16.76 21.66 -12.47
CA VAL A 45 -16.13 22.82 -11.79
C VAL A 45 -17.15 23.91 -11.39
N PHE A 46 -18.23 24.08 -12.17
CA PHE A 46 -19.26 25.08 -11.92
C PHE A 46 -20.32 24.63 -10.91
N ALA A 47 -20.46 23.32 -10.68
CA ALA A 47 -21.52 22.76 -9.85
C ALA A 47 -21.45 23.24 -8.39
N HIS A 48 -20.26 23.53 -7.87
CA HIS A 48 -20.11 24.00 -6.47
C HIS A 48 -20.68 25.40 -6.27
N LYS A 49 -20.48 26.30 -7.24
CA LYS A 49 -21.06 27.65 -7.20
C LYS A 49 -22.58 27.58 -7.28
N GLN A 50 -23.12 26.74 -8.16
CA GLN A 50 -24.56 26.54 -8.29
C GLN A 50 -25.17 25.96 -6.99
N ALA A 51 -24.52 24.98 -6.38
CA ALA A 51 -24.96 24.41 -5.11
C ALA A 51 -24.98 25.45 -3.97
N ALA A 52 -23.97 26.31 -3.87
CA ALA A 52 -23.95 27.39 -2.88
C ALA A 52 -25.09 28.41 -3.10
N LEU A 53 -25.38 28.78 -4.35
CA LEU A 53 -26.48 29.69 -4.70
C LEU A 53 -27.87 29.09 -4.43
N THR A 54 -28.05 27.79 -4.64
CA THR A 54 -29.32 27.11 -4.32
C THR A 54 -29.53 27.04 -2.82
N ARG A 55 -28.49 26.75 -2.04
CA ARG A 55 -28.59 26.64 -0.58
C ARG A 55 -28.88 27.95 0.13
N LEU A 56 -28.43 29.08 -0.42
CA LEU A 56 -28.84 30.42 0.05
C LEU A 56 -30.36 30.64 0.02
N LYS A 57 -31.10 29.89 -0.82
CA LYS A 57 -32.56 29.96 -0.88
C LYS A 57 -33.27 29.02 0.11
N GLU A 58 -32.53 28.11 0.74
CA GLU A 58 -33.06 27.00 1.54
C GLU A 58 -32.57 27.03 3.00
N MET A 59 -31.88 28.09 3.43
CA MET A 59 -31.42 28.24 4.83
C MET A 59 -32.58 28.60 5.78
N ASP A 60 -33.49 27.64 5.98
CA ASP A 60 -34.19 27.37 7.23
C ASP A 60 -34.14 25.84 7.42
N ALA A 61 -33.34 25.39 8.38
CA ALA A 61 -33.04 24.00 8.78
C ALA A 61 -31.86 23.30 8.06
N LEU A 62 -30.78 23.00 8.79
CA LEU A 62 -30.50 21.64 9.28
C LEU A 62 -29.13 21.47 9.98
N ASP A 63 -29.07 20.29 10.64
CA ASP A 63 -28.16 19.65 11.62
C ASP A 63 -26.66 19.40 11.30
N ASP A 64 -26.00 18.89 12.34
CA ASP A 64 -24.58 18.88 12.71
C ASP A 64 -23.64 17.81 12.05
N GLU A 65 -24.07 17.06 11.03
CA GLU A 65 -23.19 16.10 10.29
C GLU A 65 -22.48 16.72 9.07
N GLU A 66 -22.56 18.05 8.93
CA GLU A 66 -22.30 18.75 7.69
C GLU A 66 -21.07 19.68 7.70
N THR A 67 -20.12 19.55 8.63
CA THR A 67 -19.16 20.63 8.91
C THR A 67 -18.27 21.03 7.71
N LYS A 68 -17.76 20.10 6.89
CA LYS A 68 -16.84 20.43 5.77
C LYS A 68 -17.53 20.80 4.46
N GLN A 69 -18.69 20.19 4.18
CA GLN A 69 -19.55 20.60 3.08
C GLN A 69 -20.07 22.02 3.33
N THR A 70 -20.36 22.32 4.60
CA THR A 70 -20.63 23.66 5.12
C THR A 70 -19.43 24.60 4.97
N LEU A 71 -18.19 24.23 5.36
CA LEU A 71 -17.02 25.12 5.21
C LEU A 71 -16.76 25.56 3.76
N LYS A 72 -16.89 24.65 2.80
CA LYS A 72 -16.75 24.98 1.36
C LYS A 72 -17.84 25.96 0.91
N ILE A 73 -19.09 25.68 1.25
CA ILE A 73 -20.24 26.52 0.89
C ILE A 73 -20.14 27.88 1.59
N GLN A 74 -19.75 27.88 2.86
CA GLN A 74 -19.50 29.07 3.67
C GLN A 74 -18.43 29.96 3.03
N THR A 75 -17.29 29.38 2.64
CA THR A 75 -16.22 30.15 1.95
C THR A 75 -16.75 30.80 0.67
N ILE A 76 -17.52 30.06 -0.13
CA ILE A 76 -18.15 30.59 -1.35
C ILE A 76 -19.12 31.74 -1.00
N ASN A 77 -19.94 31.56 0.04
CA ASN A 77 -20.90 32.57 0.49
C ASN A 77 -20.21 33.83 1.00
N GLU A 78 -19.12 33.72 1.76
CA GLU A 78 -18.33 34.86 2.24
C GLU A 78 -17.70 35.65 1.08
N ILE A 79 -17.25 34.96 0.03
CA ILE A 79 -16.73 35.61 -1.18
C ILE A 79 -17.86 36.36 -1.89
N LEU A 80 -19.03 35.73 -2.06
CA LEU A 80 -20.19 36.35 -2.71
C LEU A 80 -20.73 37.55 -1.92
N ALA A 81 -20.76 37.47 -0.58
CA ALA A 81 -21.19 38.56 0.30
C ALA A 81 -20.26 39.78 0.25
N ALA A 82 -19.03 39.62 -0.23
CA ALA A 82 -18.09 40.70 -0.48
C ALA A 82 -18.21 41.28 -1.92
N ASP A 83 -19.28 40.95 -2.65
CA ASP A 83 -19.49 41.27 -4.07
C ASP A 83 -18.36 40.74 -4.99
N LEU A 84 -17.66 39.69 -4.54
CA LEU A 84 -16.59 39.03 -5.29
C LEU A 84 -17.06 37.70 -5.87
N THR A 85 -16.22 37.13 -6.73
CA THR A 85 -16.53 35.89 -7.44
C THR A 85 -15.43 34.87 -7.24
N VAL A 86 -15.80 33.64 -6.91
CA VAL A 86 -14.84 32.53 -6.80
C VAL A 86 -14.09 32.34 -8.12
N SER A 87 -12.77 32.44 -8.08
CA SER A 87 -11.91 32.14 -9.22
C SER A 87 -11.77 30.63 -9.37
N SER A 88 -11.95 30.11 -10.58
CA SER A 88 -11.83 28.68 -10.89
C SER A 88 -10.74 28.46 -11.93
N TYR A 89 -9.80 27.55 -11.66
CA TYR A 89 -8.70 27.24 -12.57
C TYR A 89 -8.74 25.76 -12.94
N ILE A 90 -8.57 25.45 -14.24
CA ILE A 90 -8.24 24.10 -14.68
C ILE A 90 -6.72 23.95 -14.61
N VAL A 91 -6.23 23.05 -13.77
CA VAL A 91 -4.79 22.81 -13.57
C VAL A 91 -4.24 21.84 -14.61
N SER A 92 -5.03 20.83 -14.95
CA SER A 92 -4.70 19.85 -15.99
C SER A 92 -5.98 19.24 -16.55
N TYR A 93 -6.01 18.93 -17.84
CA TYR A 93 -7.14 18.31 -18.55
C TYR A 93 -6.64 17.25 -19.53
N GLY A 94 -7.56 16.48 -20.14
CA GLY A 94 -7.18 15.38 -21.02
C GLY A 94 -6.67 14.16 -20.24
N LEU A 95 -7.25 13.91 -19.06
CA LEU A 95 -6.78 12.89 -18.13
C LEU A 95 -7.73 11.70 -18.10
N THR A 96 -7.17 10.51 -17.96
CA THR A 96 -7.95 9.36 -17.48
C THR A 96 -8.43 9.60 -16.06
N GLN A 97 -9.48 8.89 -15.64
CA GLN A 97 -9.99 8.99 -14.26
C GLN A 97 -8.90 8.69 -13.21
N ALA A 98 -8.03 7.73 -13.49
CA ALA A 98 -6.93 7.35 -12.61
C ALA A 98 -5.85 8.44 -12.53
N GLN A 99 -5.47 9.04 -13.67
CA GLN A 99 -4.54 10.17 -13.70
C GLN A 99 -5.10 11.39 -12.97
N ALA A 100 -6.38 11.71 -13.18
CA ALA A 100 -7.03 12.83 -12.49
C ALA A 100 -7.10 12.59 -10.97
N PHE A 101 -7.35 11.35 -10.54
CA PHE A 101 -7.33 10.96 -9.13
C PHE A 101 -5.93 11.10 -8.51
N ALA A 102 -4.89 10.58 -9.18
CA ALA A 102 -3.51 10.70 -8.70
C ALA A 102 -3.04 12.17 -8.64
N SER A 103 -3.38 12.96 -9.66
CA SER A 103 -3.03 14.39 -9.73
C SER A 103 -3.76 15.22 -8.66
N GLU A 104 -5.05 14.95 -8.42
CA GLU A 104 -5.82 15.56 -7.33
C GLU A 104 -5.18 15.26 -5.97
N ASN A 105 -4.85 14.00 -5.69
CA ASN A 105 -4.20 13.63 -4.43
C ASN A 105 -2.83 14.31 -4.26
N ALA A 106 -2.00 14.35 -5.30
CA ALA A 106 -0.69 14.99 -5.25
C ALA A 106 -0.78 16.50 -4.97
N LEU A 107 -1.72 17.21 -5.61
CA LEU A 107 -1.91 18.65 -5.38
C LEU A 107 -2.45 18.95 -3.98
N ILE A 108 -3.39 18.13 -3.47
CA ILE A 108 -3.88 18.24 -2.09
C ILE A 108 -2.72 18.10 -1.10
N ASN A 109 -1.90 17.06 -1.28
CA ASN A 109 -0.74 16.80 -0.44
C ASN A 109 0.28 17.95 -0.49
N TYR A 110 0.58 18.46 -1.69
CA TYR A 110 1.52 19.57 -1.87
C TYR A 110 1.06 20.85 -1.16
N ILE A 111 -0.21 21.26 -1.34
CA ILE A 111 -0.74 22.48 -0.73
C ILE A 111 -0.77 22.37 0.80
N LYS A 112 -1.16 21.21 1.33
CA LYS A 112 -1.12 20.96 2.78
C LYS A 112 0.30 21.02 3.34
N LEU A 113 1.26 20.44 2.64
CA LEU A 113 2.65 20.37 3.09
C LEU A 113 3.37 21.72 3.02
N VAL A 114 3.26 22.43 1.90
CA VAL A 114 4.08 23.62 1.62
C VAL A 114 3.45 24.91 2.13
N GLN A 115 2.12 25.01 2.06
CA GLN A 115 1.42 26.25 2.41
C GLN A 115 0.71 26.17 3.76
N GLY A 116 0.62 24.98 4.38
CA GLY A 116 -0.12 24.78 5.62
C GLY A 116 -1.62 25.09 5.50
N ILE A 117 -2.16 25.10 4.28
CA ILE A 117 -3.56 25.46 4.02
C ILE A 117 -4.44 24.23 4.22
N GLU A 118 -5.42 24.37 5.12
CA GLU A 118 -6.49 23.41 5.29
C GLU A 118 -7.52 23.54 4.16
N LEU A 119 -7.50 22.59 3.23
CA LEU A 119 -8.46 22.52 2.13
C LEU A 119 -9.82 22.00 2.62
N THR A 120 -10.92 22.52 2.08
CA THR A 120 -12.30 22.12 2.45
C THR A 120 -12.74 20.79 1.83
N ASN A 121 -11.81 19.98 1.34
CA ASN A 121 -12.10 18.68 0.72
C ASN A 121 -12.67 17.69 1.75
N ILE A 122 -13.85 17.13 1.48
CA ILE A 122 -14.57 16.20 2.39
C ILE A 122 -13.79 14.90 2.59
N VAL A 123 -13.26 14.37 1.50
CA VAL A 123 -12.42 13.18 1.50
C VAL A 123 -10.99 13.70 1.33
N ASN A 124 -10.12 13.48 2.31
CA ASN A 124 -8.69 13.35 2.00
C ASN A 124 -8.66 12.22 0.97
N GLY A 125 -8.64 12.57 -0.33
CA GLY A 125 -8.96 11.64 -1.41
C GLY A 125 -8.22 10.33 -1.19
N HIS A 126 -8.89 9.20 -1.39
CA HIS A 126 -8.52 7.81 -1.04
C HIS A 126 -7.07 7.33 -1.33
N GLY A 127 -6.15 8.19 -1.76
CA GLY A 127 -4.72 7.95 -1.84
C GLY A 127 -3.97 8.31 -0.56
N THR A 128 -2.65 8.18 -0.63
CA THR A 128 -1.73 8.34 0.51
C THR A 128 -1.62 9.81 0.93
N ARG A 129 -1.32 10.06 2.22
CA ARG A 129 -0.87 11.37 2.69
C ARG A 129 0.56 11.65 2.20
N ALA A 130 0.97 12.93 2.22
CA ALA A 130 2.39 13.26 2.18
C ALA A 130 3.10 12.60 3.38
N MET A 131 4.25 11.99 3.11
CA MET A 131 5.10 11.35 4.12
C MET A 131 6.52 11.84 3.94
N LEU A 132 7.27 11.94 5.05
CA LEU A 132 8.71 12.11 4.99
C LEU A 132 9.36 10.85 4.40
N VAL A 133 10.51 11.02 3.76
CA VAL A 133 11.26 9.89 3.19
C VAL A 133 11.65 8.91 4.29
N GLU A 134 12.01 9.43 5.46
CA GLU A 134 12.37 8.66 6.64
C GLU A 134 11.20 7.85 7.20
N GLU A 135 9.97 8.40 7.20
CA GLU A 135 8.77 7.66 7.62
C GLU A 135 8.49 6.49 6.65
N LEU A 136 8.68 6.72 5.35
CA LEU A 136 8.48 5.70 4.33
C LEU A 136 9.51 4.57 4.45
N GLU A 137 10.78 4.94 4.67
CA GLU A 137 11.87 3.99 4.93
C GLU A 137 11.64 3.24 6.25
N GLU A 138 11.20 3.91 7.31
CA GLU A 138 10.85 3.23 8.56
C GLU A 138 9.71 2.24 8.32
N GLN A 139 8.71 2.58 7.52
CA GLN A 139 7.57 1.72 7.28
C GLN A 139 7.91 0.47 6.44
N PHE A 140 8.70 0.64 5.38
CA PHE A 140 8.90 -0.41 4.36
C PHE A 140 10.34 -0.92 4.24
N GLY A 141 11.30 -0.21 4.79
CA GLY A 141 12.73 -0.49 4.69
C GLY A 141 13.15 -1.77 5.39
N TYR A 142 14.16 -2.40 4.81
CA TYR A 142 14.86 -3.55 5.38
C TYR A 142 16.35 -3.20 5.42
N GLN A 143 16.96 -3.32 6.59
CA GLN A 143 18.39 -3.06 6.74
C GLN A 143 19.19 -4.33 6.46
N PRO A 144 20.29 -4.25 5.71
CA PRO A 144 21.20 -5.39 5.52
C PRO A 144 21.68 -5.97 6.84
N LEU A 145 21.69 -7.29 6.94
CA LEU A 145 22.25 -8.04 8.05
C LEU A 145 23.24 -9.09 7.52
N ASP A 146 24.42 -9.16 8.13
CA ASP A 146 25.36 -10.25 7.84
C ASP A 146 24.78 -11.58 8.36
N LEU A 147 24.95 -12.67 7.61
CA LEU A 147 24.47 -14.00 8.01
C LEU A 147 25.03 -14.45 9.36
N LYS A 148 26.22 -13.96 9.76
CA LYS A 148 26.86 -14.25 11.05
C LYS A 148 26.18 -13.52 12.22
N GLU A 149 25.38 -12.50 11.97
CA GLU A 149 24.71 -11.70 13.01
C GLU A 149 23.30 -12.23 13.37
N ILE A 150 22.72 -13.14 12.57
CA ILE A 150 21.45 -13.79 12.89
C ILE A 150 21.56 -14.44 14.28
N ALA A 151 20.66 -14.17 15.22
CA ALA A 151 20.81 -14.58 16.62
C ALA A 151 20.51 -16.08 16.90
N THR A 152 21.19 -16.99 16.18
CA THR A 152 21.17 -18.44 16.40
C THR A 152 22.38 -19.12 15.75
N ASP A 153 22.80 -20.26 16.30
CA ASP A 153 23.76 -21.18 15.68
C ASP A 153 23.10 -22.45 15.10
N GLU A 154 21.78 -22.58 15.28
CA GLU A 154 20.98 -23.68 14.76
C GLU A 154 20.83 -23.62 13.22
N LEU A 155 20.53 -24.76 12.59
CA LEU A 155 20.32 -24.81 11.15
C LEU A 155 19.01 -24.12 10.77
N ILE A 156 19.10 -23.21 9.80
CA ILE A 156 17.96 -22.50 9.23
C ILE A 156 17.74 -22.95 7.79
N LEU A 157 16.49 -23.23 7.43
CA LEU A 157 16.05 -23.38 6.05
C LEU A 157 15.53 -22.03 5.54
N ALA A 158 16.23 -21.40 4.61
CA ALA A 158 15.73 -20.21 3.93
C ALA A 158 15.00 -20.61 2.65
N VAL A 159 13.80 -20.06 2.44
CA VAL A 159 12.91 -20.44 1.34
C VAL A 159 12.47 -19.22 0.55
N LYS A 160 12.44 -19.34 -0.78
CA LYS A 160 12.00 -18.25 -1.66
C LYS A 160 10.48 -18.14 -1.63
N VAL A 161 9.98 -16.96 -1.27
CA VAL A 161 8.55 -16.64 -1.36
C VAL A 161 8.37 -15.45 -2.28
N LYS A 162 7.83 -15.72 -3.48
CA LYS A 162 7.49 -14.67 -4.44
C LYS A 162 6.29 -13.87 -3.94
N ASP A 163 6.29 -12.58 -4.20
CA ASP A 163 5.19 -11.67 -3.85
C ASP A 163 4.87 -11.62 -2.36
N ALA A 164 5.85 -11.95 -1.50
CA ALA A 164 5.66 -12.13 -0.06
C ALA A 164 5.01 -10.94 0.65
N PHE A 165 5.18 -9.71 0.14
CA PHE A 165 4.57 -8.50 0.71
C PHE A 165 3.06 -8.38 0.44
N GLN A 166 2.55 -9.09 -0.57
CA GLN A 166 1.12 -9.09 -0.94
C GLN A 166 0.34 -10.21 -0.25
N LEU A 167 1.03 -11.17 0.38
CA LEU A 167 0.40 -12.34 0.99
C LEU A 167 -0.27 -11.98 2.33
N SER A 168 -1.36 -12.67 2.63
CA SER A 168 -2.01 -12.63 3.94
C SER A 168 -1.03 -13.07 5.02
N LYS A 169 -1.01 -12.30 6.12
CA LYS A 169 -0.21 -12.57 7.32
C LYS A 169 -1.03 -13.26 8.42
N ASP A 170 -2.24 -13.74 8.10
CA ASP A 170 -3.06 -14.52 9.02
C ASP A 170 -2.36 -15.83 9.39
N GLU A 171 -2.23 -16.07 10.69
CA GLU A 171 -1.53 -17.24 11.24
C GLU A 171 -2.48 -18.22 11.95
N SER A 172 -3.80 -17.96 11.89
CA SER A 172 -4.85 -18.71 12.62
C SER A 172 -5.04 -20.15 12.15
N LYS A 173 -4.54 -20.49 10.96
CA LYS A 173 -4.67 -21.82 10.35
C LYS A 173 -3.32 -22.55 10.32
N GLU A 174 -3.40 -23.88 10.39
CA GLU A 174 -2.31 -24.77 10.05
C GLU A 174 -2.51 -25.36 8.66
N TYR A 175 -1.41 -25.67 7.98
CA TYR A 175 -1.40 -26.06 6.57
C TYR A 175 -0.67 -27.40 6.39
N SER A 176 -1.45 -28.46 6.17
CA SER A 176 -0.94 -29.81 5.87
C SER A 176 -0.15 -29.86 4.55
N ILE A 177 0.64 -30.91 4.35
CA ILE A 177 1.39 -31.15 3.10
C ILE A 177 0.48 -31.41 1.89
N TYR A 178 -0.78 -31.84 2.10
CA TYR A 178 -1.70 -32.15 1.01
C TYR A 178 -2.16 -30.88 0.28
N ALA A 179 -2.15 -30.94 -1.06
CA ALA A 179 -2.35 -29.78 -1.93
C ALA A 179 -3.66 -29.01 -1.66
N GLY A 180 -4.75 -29.72 -1.32
CA GLY A 180 -6.05 -29.08 -1.01
C GLY A 180 -6.10 -28.33 0.33
N SER A 181 -5.06 -28.45 1.14
CA SER A 181 -4.96 -27.85 2.47
C SER A 181 -4.03 -26.64 2.50
N ARG A 182 -3.41 -26.23 1.39
CA ARG A 182 -2.49 -25.08 1.32
C ARG A 182 -3.16 -23.87 0.69
N ASP A 183 -2.71 -22.69 1.08
CA ASP A 183 -3.24 -21.39 0.65
C ASP A 183 -2.12 -20.58 0.01
N ASP A 184 -2.15 -20.47 -1.31
CA ASP A 184 -1.13 -19.75 -2.09
C ASP A 184 -1.14 -18.23 -1.84
N MET A 185 -2.20 -17.70 -1.23
CA MET A 185 -2.32 -16.29 -0.85
C MET A 185 -1.91 -16.03 0.60
N ASN A 186 -1.41 -17.04 1.32
CA ASN A 186 -0.98 -16.92 2.71
C ASN A 186 0.53 -17.12 2.89
N LEU A 187 1.16 -16.21 3.64
CA LEU A 187 2.60 -16.21 3.89
C LEU A 187 3.05 -17.41 4.71
N LYS A 188 2.33 -17.76 5.79
CA LYS A 188 2.64 -18.92 6.64
C LYS A 188 2.56 -20.21 5.83
N SER A 189 1.49 -20.38 5.04
CA SER A 189 1.31 -21.53 4.16
C SER A 189 2.45 -21.66 3.15
N ARG A 190 2.87 -20.56 2.52
CA ARG A 190 3.99 -20.59 1.55
C ARG A 190 5.37 -20.68 2.18
N THR A 191 5.51 -20.38 3.46
CA THR A 191 6.78 -20.49 4.18
C THR A 191 7.02 -21.89 4.69
N LEU A 192 6.00 -22.53 5.26
CA LEU A 192 6.19 -23.73 6.08
C LEU A 192 6.12 -25.05 5.32
N GLY A 193 5.86 -25.10 4.02
CA GLY A 193 5.69 -26.41 3.41
C GLY A 193 5.84 -26.58 1.92
N ASN A 194 5.79 -27.87 1.59
CA ASN A 194 6.08 -28.49 0.30
C ASN A 194 7.56 -28.41 -0.13
N TRP A 195 8.49 -28.39 0.83
CA TRP A 195 9.92 -28.26 0.57
C TRP A 195 10.61 -29.62 0.46
N VAL A 196 11.45 -29.79 -0.57
CA VAL A 196 12.34 -30.94 -0.67
C VAL A 196 13.51 -30.75 0.31
N ILE A 197 13.66 -31.67 1.28
CA ILE A 197 14.69 -31.58 2.32
C ILE A 197 15.48 -32.88 2.39
N GLY A 198 16.80 -32.76 2.55
CA GLY A 198 17.69 -33.90 2.69
C GLY A 198 17.49 -34.64 4.02
N LYS A 199 17.59 -35.97 4.00
CA LYS A 199 17.44 -36.82 5.20
C LYS A 199 18.44 -36.49 6.31
N ASP A 200 19.63 -35.98 5.98
CA ASP A 200 20.66 -35.59 6.95
C ASP A 200 20.42 -34.20 7.58
N LYS A 201 19.43 -33.46 7.06
CA LYS A 201 19.10 -32.08 7.46
C LYS A 201 17.80 -31.97 8.22
N ILE A 202 16.79 -32.78 7.90
CA ILE A 202 15.43 -32.62 8.44
C ILE A 202 15.40 -32.55 9.97
N ASP A 203 16.14 -33.43 10.66
CA ASP A 203 16.22 -33.46 12.14
C ASP A 203 16.97 -32.25 12.75
N LYS A 204 17.69 -31.47 11.94
CA LYS A 204 18.55 -30.36 12.40
C LYS A 204 17.92 -28.99 12.18
N ILE A 205 16.94 -28.87 11.29
CA ILE A 205 16.31 -27.58 10.98
C ILE A 205 15.50 -27.14 12.20
N ARG A 206 15.84 -25.97 12.74
CA ARG A 206 15.10 -25.35 13.85
C ARG A 206 14.29 -24.14 13.43
N TYR A 207 14.67 -23.50 12.34
CA TYR A 207 14.00 -22.30 11.85
C TYR A 207 13.79 -22.34 10.34
N ILE A 208 12.69 -21.75 9.88
CA ILE A 208 12.44 -21.48 8.46
C ILE A 208 12.29 -19.98 8.26
N LEU A 209 13.03 -19.42 7.30
CA LEU A 209 12.91 -18.02 6.89
C LEU A 209 12.26 -17.90 5.50
N ALA A 210 11.22 -17.08 5.40
CA ALA A 210 10.65 -16.66 4.12
C ALA A 210 11.44 -15.49 3.55
N ILE A 211 12.07 -15.71 2.41
CA ILE A 211 12.94 -14.74 1.75
C ILE A 211 12.25 -14.20 0.49
N ASN A 212 12.10 -12.87 0.44
CA ASN A 212 11.74 -12.19 -0.79
C ASN A 212 13.00 -11.80 -1.57
N THR A 213 13.34 -12.60 -2.58
CA THR A 213 14.53 -12.37 -3.41
C THR A 213 14.43 -11.15 -4.33
N GLY A 214 13.23 -10.57 -4.50
CA GLY A 214 13.03 -9.33 -5.27
C GLY A 214 13.35 -8.06 -4.48
N ALA A 215 13.65 -8.19 -3.19
CA ALA A 215 13.94 -7.07 -2.29
C ALA A 215 15.18 -7.40 -1.44
N ASP A 216 16.32 -7.61 -2.11
CA ASP A 216 17.63 -7.84 -1.46
C ASP A 216 17.64 -9.01 -0.44
N ASN A 217 16.85 -10.05 -0.72
CA ASN A 217 16.59 -11.15 0.22
C ASN A 217 16.00 -10.70 1.57
N ALA A 218 15.03 -9.77 1.54
CA ALA A 218 14.25 -9.38 2.71
C ALA A 218 13.64 -10.60 3.43
N VAL A 219 13.83 -10.67 4.75
CA VAL A 219 13.24 -11.71 5.60
C VAL A 219 11.83 -11.30 5.99
N VAL A 220 10.83 -11.88 5.32
CA VAL A 220 9.42 -11.45 5.47
C VAL A 220 8.68 -12.24 6.55
N ALA A 221 9.12 -13.48 6.80
CA ALA A 221 8.64 -14.30 7.90
C ALA A 221 9.76 -15.21 8.45
N ALA A 222 9.61 -15.59 9.71
CA ALA A 222 10.44 -16.58 10.37
C ALA A 222 9.57 -17.44 11.27
N TYR A 223 9.83 -18.73 11.33
CA TYR A 223 9.12 -19.67 12.20
C TYR A 223 10.08 -20.63 12.87
N GLU A 224 9.82 -20.95 14.14
CA GLU A 224 10.43 -22.09 14.82
C GLU A 224 9.71 -23.36 14.39
N VAL A 225 10.48 -24.38 14.07
CA VAL A 225 9.97 -25.66 13.57
C VAL A 225 10.78 -26.82 14.13
N SER A 226 10.20 -28.01 14.04
CA SER A 226 10.92 -29.25 14.30
C SER A 226 10.34 -30.38 13.47
N LYS A 227 11.10 -31.46 13.28
CA LYS A 227 10.67 -32.61 12.50
C LYS A 227 9.48 -33.33 13.15
N GLU A 228 9.41 -33.34 14.48
CA GLU A 228 8.34 -33.97 15.25
C GLU A 228 6.97 -33.39 14.90
N TYR A 229 6.93 -32.12 14.50
CA TYR A 229 5.74 -31.39 14.07
C TYR A 229 5.79 -31.14 12.56
N SER A 230 6.21 -32.15 11.80
CA SER A 230 6.23 -32.11 10.33
C SER A 230 5.51 -33.30 9.71
N GLU A 231 4.86 -33.04 8.58
CA GLU A 231 4.31 -34.05 7.68
C GLU A 231 5.26 -34.25 6.51
N SER A 232 5.27 -35.45 5.92
CA SER A 232 6.15 -35.76 4.80
C SER A 232 5.50 -36.62 3.73
N GLU A 233 5.91 -36.42 2.49
CA GLU A 233 5.45 -37.17 1.33
C GLU A 233 6.64 -37.56 0.46
N LYS A 234 6.75 -38.86 0.13
CA LYS A 234 7.79 -39.36 -0.77
C LYS A 234 7.30 -39.27 -2.21
N GLN A 235 8.04 -38.54 -3.03
CA GLN A 235 7.75 -38.34 -4.44
C GLN A 235 8.23 -39.53 -5.28
N SER A 236 7.69 -39.69 -6.49
CA SER A 236 8.05 -40.76 -7.43
C SER A 236 9.53 -40.78 -7.82
N ASN A 237 10.19 -39.61 -7.80
CA ASN A 237 11.62 -39.45 -8.05
C ASN A 237 12.51 -39.80 -6.84
N GLY A 238 11.93 -40.32 -5.75
CA GLY A 238 12.64 -40.73 -4.53
C GLY A 238 12.94 -39.61 -3.54
N LEU A 239 12.69 -38.34 -3.89
CA LEU A 239 12.85 -37.20 -2.99
C LEU A 239 11.69 -37.14 -1.98
N THR A 240 11.97 -36.63 -0.78
CA THR A 240 10.95 -36.43 0.26
C THR A 240 10.67 -34.95 0.43
N ARG A 241 9.38 -34.61 0.39
CA ARG A 241 8.89 -33.26 0.69
C ARG A 241 8.39 -33.21 2.13
N TYR A 242 8.54 -32.05 2.75
CA TYR A 242 8.11 -31.80 4.12
C TYR A 242 7.25 -30.54 4.20
N ALA A 243 6.29 -30.57 5.12
CA ALA A 243 5.56 -29.41 5.59
C ALA A 243 5.60 -29.39 7.12
N PHE A 244 5.83 -28.22 7.70
CA PHE A 244 5.96 -28.03 9.14
C PHE A 244 4.73 -27.32 9.70
N GLN A 245 4.41 -27.61 10.95
CA GLN A 245 3.58 -26.77 11.80
C GLN A 245 4.49 -25.76 12.51
N ALA A 246 4.01 -24.52 12.68
CA ALA A 246 4.78 -23.51 13.40
C ALA A 246 4.73 -23.78 14.91
N LEU A 247 5.88 -23.70 15.58
CA LEU A 247 5.98 -23.76 17.04
C LEU A 247 5.95 -22.38 17.69
N SER A 248 5.95 -21.32 16.89
CA SER A 248 6.01 -19.93 17.31
C SER A 248 5.24 -19.02 16.36
N SER A 249 4.96 -17.79 16.79
CA SER A 249 4.43 -16.77 15.89
C SER A 249 5.53 -16.20 14.98
N ARG A 250 5.12 -15.61 13.85
CA ARG A 250 6.07 -14.97 12.92
C ARG A 250 6.87 -13.85 13.59
N GLU A 251 6.18 -12.99 14.33
CA GLU A 251 6.80 -11.80 14.91
C GLU A 251 7.78 -12.14 16.03
N GLU A 252 7.43 -13.12 16.87
CA GLU A 252 8.32 -13.63 17.92
C GLU A 252 9.63 -14.16 17.34
N THR A 253 9.55 -15.00 16.31
CA THR A 253 10.75 -15.61 15.70
C THR A 253 11.61 -14.58 14.97
N LEU A 254 11.00 -13.63 14.25
CA LEU A 254 11.74 -12.55 13.59
C LEU A 254 12.56 -11.74 14.60
N LYS A 255 11.97 -11.42 15.76
CA LYS A 255 12.65 -10.71 16.85
C LYS A 255 13.71 -11.59 17.53
N LYS A 256 13.37 -12.84 17.85
CA LYS A 256 14.27 -13.85 18.48
C LYS A 256 15.55 -14.03 17.68
N LEU A 257 15.46 -14.07 16.35
CA LEU A 257 16.60 -14.24 15.44
C LEU A 257 17.28 -12.91 15.05
N ALA A 258 16.82 -11.77 15.55
CA ALA A 258 17.28 -10.43 15.17
C ALA A 258 17.20 -10.14 13.65
N VAL A 259 16.19 -10.71 12.96
CA VAL A 259 15.97 -10.56 11.51
C VAL A 259 14.71 -9.74 11.18
N TYR A 260 14.05 -9.14 12.17
CA TYR A 260 12.93 -8.22 11.94
C TYR A 260 13.38 -6.99 11.14
N LYS A 261 12.71 -6.71 10.01
CA LYS A 261 13.11 -5.67 9.04
C LYS A 261 14.58 -5.78 8.63
N ARG A 262 15.06 -7.02 8.40
CA ARG A 262 16.40 -7.30 7.88
C ARG A 262 16.40 -7.97 6.51
N SER A 263 17.33 -7.56 5.67
CA SER A 263 17.65 -8.23 4.40
C SER A 263 18.93 -9.05 4.56
N LEU A 264 19.09 -10.10 3.75
CA LEU A 264 20.27 -10.97 3.78
C LEU A 264 20.97 -10.94 2.41
N PRO A 265 21.67 -9.85 2.04
CA PRO A 265 22.22 -9.67 0.69
C PRO A 265 23.19 -10.78 0.27
N GLN A 266 23.93 -11.32 1.25
CA GLN A 266 24.93 -12.37 1.02
C GLN A 266 24.31 -13.77 0.81
N LEU A 267 22.99 -13.92 1.03
CA LEU A 267 22.32 -15.21 0.91
C LEU A 267 22.14 -15.60 -0.57
N THR A 268 22.76 -16.71 -0.95
CA THR A 268 22.64 -17.23 -2.32
C THR A 268 21.83 -18.52 -2.37
N PHE A 269 20.95 -18.62 -3.36
CA PHE A 269 20.25 -19.86 -3.68
C PHE A 269 20.89 -20.52 -4.89
N GLY A 270 21.01 -21.85 -4.87
CA GLY A 270 21.48 -22.61 -6.04
C GLY A 270 20.58 -22.40 -7.27
N SER A 271 21.14 -22.65 -8.46
CA SER A 271 20.41 -22.53 -9.73
C SER A 271 19.13 -23.39 -9.70
N GLY A 272 17.98 -22.78 -9.99
CA GLY A 272 16.67 -23.44 -9.94
C GLY A 272 16.17 -23.79 -8.53
N SER A 273 16.97 -23.60 -7.47
CA SER A 273 16.56 -23.94 -6.11
C SER A 273 15.63 -22.91 -5.52
N SER A 274 14.56 -23.38 -4.86
CA SER A 274 13.65 -22.58 -4.06
C SER A 274 14.04 -22.52 -2.58
N VAL A 275 15.04 -23.31 -2.16
CA VAL A 275 15.52 -23.37 -0.78
C VAL A 275 17.04 -23.29 -0.69
N CYS A 276 17.56 -22.79 0.41
CA CYS A 276 18.96 -22.89 0.80
C CYS A 276 19.08 -23.03 2.32
N TYR A 277 20.27 -23.38 2.79
CA TYR A 277 20.53 -23.60 4.22
C TYR A 277 21.48 -22.53 4.74
N ILE A 278 21.14 -21.94 5.87
CA ILE A 278 22.03 -21.04 6.62
C ILE A 278 22.53 -21.83 7.82
N ASN A 279 23.85 -21.94 7.93
CA ASN A 279 24.52 -22.64 9.02
C ASN A 279 25.81 -21.90 9.38
N LYS A 280 25.88 -21.33 10.57
CA LYS A 280 27.08 -20.62 11.05
C LYS A 280 28.25 -21.55 11.37
N ASN A 281 27.97 -22.82 11.65
CA ASN A 281 28.98 -23.81 12.06
C ASN A 281 29.69 -24.48 10.87
N LYS A 282 29.36 -24.12 9.63
CA LYS A 282 30.14 -24.52 8.46
C LYS A 282 31.20 -23.47 8.15
N ARG A 283 32.41 -23.68 8.69
CA ARG A 283 33.65 -23.19 8.07
C ARG A 283 33.98 -24.06 6.86
#